data_AF-A0A485BNQ9-F1
#
_entry.id   AF-A0A485BNQ9-F1
#
_cell.length_a   1.000
_cell.length_b   1.000
_cell.length_c   1.000
_cell.angle_alpha   90.00
_cell.angle_beta   90.00
_cell.angle_gamma   90.00
#
_symmetry.space_group_name_H-M   'P 1'
#
loop_
_entity.id
_entity.type
_entity.pdbx_description
1 polymer ?
#
loop_
_entity_poly.entity_id
_entity_poly.type
_entity_poly.pdbx_seq_one_letter_code
_entity_poly.pdbx_strand_id
1 'polypeptide(L)'
;MGSGSKTTAARSPNINRPVSGATHEKALPVGSHPLQLYSLGTPNGQKVTILLEELLALGVSGAEYDAWLIRIGEGDQFSSGFVEVNPQLKNSRPERPLHHPADARI
;
A
#
# COMPACT_ATOMS: atom_id res chain seq x y z
N MET A 1 8.23 -45.78 -6.08
CA MET A 1 7.96 -45.25 -7.44
C MET A 1 6.78 -44.29 -7.30
N GLY A 2 7.01 -42.97 -7.20
CA GLY A 2 6.83 -41.99 -8.29
C GLY A 2 5.33 -41.72 -8.51
N SER A 3 4.73 -40.54 -8.44
CA SER A 3 5.11 -39.16 -8.76
C SER A 3 3.96 -38.30 -8.19
N GLY A 4 4.16 -37.27 -7.39
CA GLY A 4 4.45 -35.91 -7.88
C GLY A 4 3.17 -35.12 -8.17
N SER A 5 2.77 -34.23 -7.25
CA SER A 5 2.15 -32.96 -7.61
C SER A 5 2.73 -31.88 -6.72
N LYS A 6 3.64 -31.09 -7.30
CA LYS A 6 4.17 -29.86 -6.72
C LYS A 6 2.99 -28.91 -6.50
N THR A 7 2.63 -28.64 -5.26
CA THR A 7 1.94 -27.40 -4.93
C THR A 7 2.91 -26.26 -5.19
N THR A 8 2.84 -25.66 -6.37
CA THR A 8 3.47 -24.37 -6.66
C THR A 8 2.68 -23.30 -5.91
N ALA A 9 2.86 -23.22 -4.59
CA ALA A 9 2.55 -21.99 -3.87
C ALA A 9 3.46 -20.93 -4.48
N ALA A 10 2.87 -19.96 -5.18
CA ALA A 10 3.59 -18.79 -5.64
C ALA A 10 4.29 -18.20 -4.40
N ARG A 11 5.62 -18.20 -4.42
CA ARG A 11 6.45 -17.69 -3.33
C ARG A 11 6.36 -16.17 -3.37
N SER A 12 5.29 -15.61 -2.79
CA SER A 12 5.23 -14.18 -2.51
C SER A 12 6.41 -13.85 -1.60
N PRO A 13 7.21 -12.81 -1.91
CA PRO A 13 8.16 -12.27 -0.95
C PRO A 13 7.41 -12.03 0.37
N ASN A 14 7.99 -12.46 1.49
CA ASN A 14 7.38 -12.18 2.79
C ASN A 14 7.48 -10.68 3.06
N ILE A 15 6.43 -9.95 2.70
CA ILE A 15 6.31 -8.50 2.88
C ILE A 15 5.88 -8.12 4.30
N ASN A 16 5.53 -9.09 5.16
CA ASN A 16 5.17 -8.82 6.55
C ASN A 16 6.43 -8.56 7.37
N ARG A 17 6.50 -7.38 7.99
CA ARG A 17 7.64 -6.93 8.81
C ARG A 17 7.15 -6.30 10.13
N PRO A 18 7.92 -6.40 11.22
CA PRO A 18 7.54 -5.86 12.53
C PRO A 18 7.75 -4.33 12.66
N VAL A 19 8.26 -3.70 11.62
CA VAL A 19 8.54 -2.26 11.55
C VAL A 19 7.80 -1.68 10.34
N SER A 20 7.52 -0.39 10.34
CA SER A 20 6.84 0.26 9.20
C SER A 20 7.67 1.40 8.63
N GLY A 21 7.16 2.08 7.60
CA GLY A 21 7.88 3.13 6.88
C GLY A 21 8.49 2.66 5.57
N ALA A 22 9.12 3.60 4.86
CA ALA A 22 9.66 3.36 3.53
C ALA A 22 10.90 2.45 3.55
N THR A 23 11.10 1.67 2.49
CA THR A 23 12.28 0.84 2.26
C THR A 23 13.15 1.34 1.11
N HIS A 24 12.58 2.16 0.23
CA HIS A 24 13.27 2.68 -0.93
C HIS A 24 12.68 4.03 -1.34
N GLU A 25 13.53 4.84 -1.96
CA GLU A 25 13.10 6.11 -2.54
C GLU A 25 12.43 5.85 -3.89
N LYS A 26 11.18 6.28 -4.01
CA LYS A 26 10.42 6.25 -5.26
C LYS A 26 9.26 7.23 -5.13
N ALA A 27 9.30 8.26 -5.96
CA ALA A 27 8.21 9.20 -6.09
C ALA A 27 7.02 8.54 -6.79
N LEU A 28 5.82 9.00 -6.43
CA LEU A 28 4.60 8.58 -7.10
C LEU A 28 4.37 9.42 -8.37
N PRO A 29 3.96 8.79 -9.49
CA PRO A 29 3.56 9.54 -10.68
C PRO A 29 2.27 10.32 -10.40
N VAL A 30 2.14 11.50 -11.00
CA VAL A 30 0.95 12.35 -10.90
C VAL A 30 0.48 12.69 -12.31
N GLY A 31 -0.78 12.40 -12.62
CA GLY A 31 -1.38 12.69 -13.92
C GLY A 31 -2.13 14.03 -13.93
N SER A 32 -3.03 14.19 -14.90
CA SER A 32 -3.77 15.44 -15.11
C SER A 32 -5.10 15.52 -14.36
N HIS A 33 -5.64 14.38 -13.92
CA HIS A 33 -6.96 14.33 -13.31
C HIS A 33 -6.92 14.78 -11.84
N PRO A 34 -8.05 15.29 -11.30
CA PRO A 34 -8.09 15.86 -9.95
C PRO A 34 -7.83 14.81 -8.85
N LEU A 35 -8.13 13.54 -9.10
CA LEU A 35 -7.90 12.46 -8.15
C LEU A 35 -6.75 11.54 -8.63
N GLN A 36 -5.84 11.21 -7.73
CA GLN A 36 -4.72 10.30 -7.98
C GLN A 36 -4.92 9.03 -7.15
N LEU A 37 -5.26 7.92 -7.80
CA LEU A 37 -5.55 6.65 -7.16
C LEU A 37 -4.35 5.69 -7.28
N TYR A 38 -3.65 5.46 -6.19
CA TYR A 38 -2.58 4.46 -6.09
C TYR A 38 -3.13 3.17 -5.50
N SER A 39 -3.40 2.16 -6.33
CA SER A 39 -4.16 0.99 -5.91
C SER A 39 -3.75 -0.29 -6.66
N LEU A 40 -4.38 -1.40 -6.29
CA LEU A 40 -4.26 -2.69 -6.94
C LEU A 40 -5.67 -3.28 -7.07
N GLY A 41 -5.94 -4.02 -8.16
CA GLY A 41 -7.22 -4.69 -8.47
C GLY A 41 -7.66 -5.80 -7.50
N THR A 42 -7.28 -5.71 -6.23
CA THR A 42 -7.83 -6.46 -5.10
C THR A 42 -9.30 -6.09 -4.87
N PRO A 43 -10.07 -6.89 -4.11
CA PRO A 43 -11.43 -6.53 -3.72
C PRO A 43 -11.56 -5.14 -3.05
N ASN A 44 -10.53 -4.67 -2.34
CA ASN A 44 -10.54 -3.32 -1.77
C ASN A 44 -10.27 -2.23 -2.80
N GLY A 45 -9.36 -2.48 -3.76
CA GLY A 45 -9.12 -1.53 -4.85
C GLY A 45 -10.35 -1.39 -5.76
N GLN A 46 -11.06 -2.50 -6.02
CA GLN A 46 -12.30 -2.50 -6.78
C GLN A 46 -13.38 -1.61 -6.16
N LYS A 47 -13.49 -1.55 -4.83
CA LYS A 47 -14.48 -0.68 -4.16
C LYS A 47 -14.30 0.79 -4.53
N VAL A 48 -13.05 1.27 -4.55
CA VAL A 48 -12.75 2.67 -4.84
C VAL A 48 -12.96 2.97 -6.31
N THR A 49 -12.50 2.09 -7.21
CA THR A 49 -12.73 2.29 -8.65
C THR A 49 -14.21 2.24 -8.99
N ILE A 50 -14.98 1.30 -8.44
CA ILE A 50 -16.44 1.25 -8.63
C ILE A 50 -17.09 2.54 -8.17
N LEU A 51 -16.77 3.04 -6.97
CA LEU A 51 -17.31 4.31 -6.48
C LEU A 51 -17.02 5.49 -7.45
N LEU A 52 -15.79 5.59 -7.94
CA LEU A 52 -15.41 6.68 -8.86
C LEU A 52 -16.15 6.56 -10.20
N GLU A 53 -16.25 5.35 -10.76
CA GLU A 53 -17.01 5.11 -12.00
C GLU A 53 -18.50 5.41 -11.83
N GLU A 54 -19.12 5.04 -10.70
CA GLU A 54 -20.53 5.36 -10.42
C GLU A 54 -20.75 6.88 -10.32
N LEU A 55 -19.81 7.63 -9.72
CA LEU A 55 -19.87 9.09 -9.66
C LEU A 55 -19.70 9.73 -11.05
N LEU A 56 -18.78 9.20 -11.87
CA LEU A 56 -18.59 9.64 -13.25
C LEU A 56 -19.84 9.38 -14.10
N ALA A 57 -20.48 8.21 -13.93
CA ALA A 57 -21.74 7.88 -14.59
C ALA A 57 -22.89 8.84 -14.22
N LEU A 58 -22.86 9.40 -13.01
CA LEU A 58 -23.78 10.45 -12.56
C LEU A 58 -23.38 11.88 -13.04
N GLY A 59 -22.31 12.01 -13.81
CA GLY A 59 -21.83 13.29 -14.36
C GLY A 59 -21.01 14.12 -13.37
N VAL A 60 -20.52 13.55 -12.28
CA VAL A 60 -19.67 14.24 -11.31
C VAL A 60 -18.25 14.36 -11.86
N SER A 61 -17.94 15.46 -12.57
CA SER A 61 -16.62 15.69 -13.18
C SER A 61 -15.46 15.73 -12.16
N GLY A 62 -15.73 16.10 -10.91
CA GLY A 62 -14.74 16.05 -9.84
C GLY A 62 -14.28 14.63 -9.46
N ALA A 63 -14.91 13.58 -10.01
CA ALA A 63 -14.53 12.19 -9.81
C ALA A 63 -13.52 11.66 -10.84
N GLU A 64 -13.11 12.48 -11.83
CA GLU A 64 -12.07 12.08 -12.78
C GLU A 64 -10.77 11.72 -12.05
N TYR A 65 -10.13 10.62 -12.46
CA TYR A 65 -8.98 10.08 -11.73
C TYR A 65 -7.95 9.41 -12.63
N ASP A 66 -6.68 9.49 -12.21
CA ASP A 66 -5.59 8.68 -12.73
C ASP A 66 -5.38 7.46 -11.82
N ALA A 67 -5.41 6.26 -12.38
CA ALA A 67 -5.21 5.01 -11.65
C ALA A 67 -3.80 4.45 -11.86
N TRP A 68 -2.99 4.49 -10.80
CA TRP A 68 -1.62 3.99 -10.79
C TRP A 68 -1.54 2.64 -10.07
N LEU A 69 -0.91 1.67 -10.73
CA LEU A 69 -0.75 0.32 -10.20
C LEU A 69 0.31 0.27 -9.09
N ILE A 70 -0.06 -0.28 -7.93
CA ILE A 70 0.83 -0.58 -6.80
C ILE A 70 0.96 -2.08 -6.63
N ARG A 71 2.12 -2.65 -6.97
CA ARG A 71 2.36 -4.09 -6.90
C ARG A 71 2.76 -4.47 -5.47
N ILE A 72 1.77 -4.82 -4.65
CA ILE A 72 2.02 -5.13 -3.23
C ILE A 72 2.99 -6.32 -3.03
N GLY A 73 2.99 -7.27 -3.97
CA GLY A 73 3.91 -8.42 -3.96
C GLY A 73 5.37 -8.05 -4.26
N GLU A 74 5.61 -6.88 -4.85
CA GLU A 74 6.94 -6.37 -5.19
C GLU A 74 7.42 -5.29 -4.20
N GLY A 75 6.57 -4.93 -3.22
CA GLY A 75 6.94 -3.98 -2.17
C GLY A 75 6.73 -2.50 -2.53
N ASP A 76 6.01 -2.18 -3.61
CA ASP A 76 5.71 -0.79 -4.02
C ASP A 76 5.04 0.04 -2.90
N GLN A 77 4.26 -0.62 -2.04
CA GLN A 77 3.63 -0.03 -0.86
C GLN A 77 4.63 0.48 0.19
N PHE A 78 5.91 0.14 0.06
CA PHE A 78 6.98 0.63 0.92
C PHE A 78 7.85 1.69 0.25
N SER A 79 7.44 2.25 -0.90
CA SER A 79 8.10 3.42 -1.49
C SER A 79 7.90 4.67 -0.61
N SER A 80 8.86 5.59 -0.64
CA SER A 80 8.75 6.86 0.11
C SER A 80 7.49 7.64 -0.25
N GLY A 81 7.17 7.77 -1.54
CA GLY A 81 5.95 8.44 -1.99
C GLY A 81 4.66 7.76 -1.53
N PHE A 82 4.57 6.41 -1.58
CA PHE A 82 3.37 5.70 -1.13
C PHE A 82 3.17 5.76 0.38
N VAL A 83 4.27 5.69 1.15
CA VAL A 83 4.23 5.83 2.62
C VAL A 83 3.79 7.24 3.03
N GLU A 84 4.15 8.27 2.26
CA GLU A 84 3.78 9.67 2.55
C GLU A 84 2.27 9.91 2.41
N VAL A 85 1.63 9.34 1.39
CA VAL A 85 0.20 9.54 1.10
C VAL A 85 -0.72 8.61 1.89
N ASN A 86 -0.23 7.48 2.39
CA ASN A 86 -1.03 6.52 3.15
C ASN A 86 -0.83 6.71 4.67
N PRO A 87 -1.81 7.26 5.39
CA PRO A 87 -1.70 7.56 6.83
C PRO A 87 -1.33 6.36 7.70
N GLN A 88 -1.82 5.16 7.34
CA GLN A 88 -1.51 3.92 8.07
C GLN A 88 -0.01 3.61 8.04
N LEU A 89 0.62 3.86 6.90
CA LEU A 89 2.05 3.62 6.71
C LEU A 89 2.90 4.78 7.23
N LYS A 90 2.38 6.02 7.12
CA LYS A 90 3.03 7.25 7.61
C LYS A 90 3.19 7.27 9.13
N ASN A 91 2.10 7.01 9.87
CA ASN A 91 2.06 7.10 11.33
C ASN A 91 2.78 5.94 12.02
N SER A 92 3.16 4.92 11.25
CA SER A 92 3.90 3.78 11.76
C SER A 92 5.43 4.00 11.74
N ARG A 93 5.91 5.21 11.40
CA ARG A 93 7.28 5.62 11.74
C ARG A 93 7.51 5.39 13.25
N PRO A 94 8.63 4.80 13.68
CA PRO A 94 8.91 4.63 15.10
C PRO A 94 9.12 6.01 15.76
N GLU A 95 8.05 6.59 16.27
CA GLU A 95 8.09 7.69 17.24
C GLU A 95 8.63 7.12 18.57
N ARG A 96 9.94 7.22 18.75
CA ARG A 96 10.74 6.80 19.91
C ARG A 96 10.81 5.29 20.16
N PRO A 97 11.95 4.78 20.68
CA PRO A 97 11.95 3.50 21.36
C PRO A 97 10.93 3.58 22.51
N LEU A 98 10.09 2.56 22.65
CA LEU A 98 9.37 2.33 23.90
C LEU A 98 10.43 2.25 25.01
N HIS A 99 10.59 3.30 25.80
CA HIS A 99 11.38 3.24 27.01
C HIS A 99 10.74 2.17 27.89
N HIS A 100 11.43 1.05 28.06
CA HIS A 100 11.09 0.09 29.11
C HIS A 100 11.35 0.80 30.44
N PRO A 101 10.36 0.93 31.36
CA PRO A 101 10.62 1.44 32.69
C PRO A 101 11.32 0.32 33.47
N ALA A 102 12.64 0.27 33.39
CA ALA A 102 13.45 -0.68 34.13
C ALA A 102 14.60 0.01 34.89
N ASP A 103 14.44 1.28 35.29
CA ASP A 103 15.43 1.98 36.13
C ASP A 103 14.75 2.77 37.26
N ALA A 104 13.77 2.16 37.94
CA ALA A 104 13.28 2.63 39.23
C ALA A 104 13.57 1.57 40.29
N ARG A 105 14.86 1.36 40.57
CA ARG A 105 15.35 0.73 41.80
C ARG A 105 16.65 1.41 42.22
N ILE A 106 16.51 2.34 43.16
CA ILE A 106 17.23 2.54 44.43
C ILE A 106 17.02 4.00 44.83
#